data_AF-A0A1G0E303-F1
#
_entry.id   AF-A0A1G0E303-F1
#
_cell.length_a   1.000
_cell.length_b   1.000
_cell.length_c   1.000
_cell.angle_alpha   90.00
_cell.angle_beta   90.00
_cell.angle_gamma   90.00
#
_symmetry.space_group_name_H-M   'P 1'
#
loop_
_entity.id
_entity.type
_entity.pdbx_description
1 polymer ?
#
loop_
_entity_poly.entity_id
_entity_poly.type
_entity_poly.pdbx_seq_one_letter_code
_entity_poly.pdbx_strand_id
1 'polypeptide(L)'
;MPGFKHRLALLALIALAAVTLYPLALGFGAFDPYRLGYGNWLFVAMLMLAALAAWFWKNYLIVLCIALATLAWATGWYESGNLWDYLLDPFVSIYALAAITVHAVKALHFRICFKNQASY
;
A
#
# COMPACT_ATOMS: atom_id res chain seq x y z
N MET A 1 -4.38 5.43 -20.09
CA MET A 1 -4.28 3.96 -19.93
C MET A 1 -4.72 3.56 -18.51
N PRO A 2 -5.71 2.69 -18.34
CA PRO A 2 -6.29 2.33 -17.03
C PRO A 2 -5.27 1.74 -16.03
N GLY A 3 -4.26 1.02 -16.52
CA GLY A 3 -3.24 0.38 -15.65
C GLY A 3 -2.41 1.36 -14.81
N PHE A 4 -2.20 2.59 -15.27
CA PHE A 4 -1.46 3.59 -14.51
C PHE A 4 -2.17 3.99 -13.21
N LYS A 5 -3.51 4.15 -13.26
CA LYS A 5 -4.32 4.49 -12.09
C LYS A 5 -4.31 3.35 -11.06
N HIS A 6 -4.37 2.10 -11.52
CA HIS A 6 -4.33 0.92 -10.65
C HIS A 6 -2.97 0.80 -9.93
N ARG A 7 -1.88 1.03 -10.65
CA ARG A 7 -0.52 1.04 -10.09
C ARG A 7 -0.36 2.16 -9.06
N LEU A 8 -0.81 3.37 -9.37
CA LEU A 8 -0.73 4.49 -8.43
C LEU A 8 -1.54 4.22 -7.15
N ALA A 9 -2.72 3.61 -7.28
CA ALA A 9 -3.54 3.20 -6.14
C ALA A 9 -2.84 2.15 -5.26
N LEU A 10 -2.20 1.13 -5.86
CA LEU A 10 -1.39 0.17 -5.10
C LEU A 10 -0.24 0.88 -4.37
N LEU A 11 0.53 1.71 -5.08
CA LEU A 11 1.66 2.41 -4.47
C LEU A 11 1.19 3.31 -3.32
N ALA A 12 0.06 3.99 -3.47
CA ALA A 12 -0.55 4.80 -2.41
C ALA A 12 -0.92 3.96 -1.19
N LEU A 13 -1.49 2.76 -1.39
CA LEU A 13 -1.80 1.84 -0.30
C LEU A 13 -0.53 1.38 0.43
N ILE A 14 0.52 1.01 -0.32
CA ILE A 14 1.82 0.61 0.25
C ILE A 14 2.45 1.75 1.03
N ALA A 15 2.49 2.95 0.46
CA ALA A 15 3.07 4.13 1.12
C ALA A 15 2.30 4.50 2.39
N LEU A 16 0.97 4.46 2.35
CA LEU A 16 0.13 4.69 3.52
C LEU A 16 0.43 3.65 4.60
N ALA A 17 0.42 2.36 4.25
CA ALA A 17 0.72 1.28 5.16
C ALA A 17 2.12 1.44 5.76
N ALA A 18 3.14 1.76 4.97
CA ALA A 18 4.51 1.95 5.43
C ALA A 18 4.65 3.13 6.40
N VAL A 19 4.06 4.28 6.08
CA VAL A 19 4.10 5.48 6.92
C VAL A 19 3.33 5.29 8.22
N THR A 20 2.31 4.44 8.24
CA THR A 20 1.63 4.06 9.49
C THR A 20 2.40 2.99 10.26
N LEU A 21 2.84 1.93 9.60
CA LEU A 21 3.33 0.72 10.25
C LEU A 21 4.74 0.93 10.80
N TYR A 22 5.68 1.46 10.01
CA TYR A 22 7.08 1.53 10.44
C TYR A 22 7.31 2.46 11.64
N PRO A 23 6.76 3.69 11.70
CA PRO A 23 6.93 4.54 12.88
C PRO A 23 6.31 3.93 14.13
N LEU A 24 5.12 3.32 14.01
CA LEU A 24 4.44 2.68 15.15
C LEU A 24 5.23 1.44 15.63
N ALA A 25 5.76 0.64 14.70
CA ALA A 25 6.61 -0.51 15.02
C ALA A 25 7.96 -0.10 15.66
N LEU A 26 8.47 1.10 15.34
CA LEU A 26 9.66 1.69 15.98
C LEU A 26 9.39 2.26 17.38
N GLY A 27 8.15 2.15 17.88
CA GLY A 27 7.77 2.59 19.24
C GLY A 27 7.16 3.98 19.30
N PHE A 28 6.71 4.54 18.17
CA PHE A 28 5.96 5.79 18.18
C PHE A 28 4.53 5.56 18.71
N GLY A 29 4.35 5.61 20.03
CA GLY A 29 3.05 5.46 20.68
C GLY A 29 2.81 4.06 21.27
N ALA A 30 1.63 3.88 21.89
CA ALA A 30 1.32 2.67 22.67
C ALA A 30 0.71 1.52 21.85
N PHE A 31 0.22 1.82 20.64
CA PHE A 31 -0.42 0.83 19.76
C PHE A 31 0.56 0.38 18.67
N ASP A 32 0.80 -0.92 18.61
CA ASP A 32 1.67 -1.54 17.62
C ASP A 32 0.86 -2.36 16.61
N PRO A 33 0.56 -1.83 15.40
CA PRO A 33 -0.20 -2.53 14.37
C PRO A 33 0.58 -3.71 13.77
N TYR A 34 1.90 -3.74 13.90
CA TYR A 34 2.72 -4.85 13.38
C TYR A 34 2.35 -6.18 14.05
N ARG A 35 1.93 -6.12 15.32
CA ARG A 35 1.47 -7.30 16.08
C ARG A 35 0.23 -7.96 15.47
N LEU A 36 -0.60 -7.21 14.75
CA LEU A 36 -1.80 -7.76 14.11
C LEU A 36 -1.45 -8.80 13.04
N GLY A 37 -0.24 -8.74 12.46
CA GLY A 37 0.15 -9.71 11.44
C GLY A 37 0.49 -11.10 11.98
N TYR A 38 0.63 -11.27 13.31
CA TYR A 38 0.81 -12.58 13.93
C TYR A 38 -0.55 -13.26 14.21
N GLY A 39 -1.08 -13.97 13.21
CA GLY A 39 -2.20 -14.89 13.41
C GLY A 39 -3.54 -14.27 13.81
N ASN A 40 -3.72 -12.94 13.66
CA ASN A 40 -4.97 -12.27 14.01
C ASN A 40 -6.01 -12.42 12.89
N TRP A 41 -7.12 -13.11 13.19
CA TRP A 41 -8.19 -13.34 12.21
C TRP A 41 -8.92 -12.05 11.78
N LEU A 42 -9.00 -11.02 12.64
CA LEU A 42 -9.56 -9.71 12.24
C LEU A 42 -8.69 -9.09 11.14
N PHE A 43 -7.37 -9.23 11.22
CA PHE A 43 -6.47 -8.67 10.21
C PHE A 43 -6.67 -9.34 8.84
N VAL A 44 -6.78 -10.67 8.83
CA VAL A 44 -7.09 -11.43 7.60
C VAL A 44 -8.46 -11.02 7.05
N ALA A 45 -9.48 -10.85 7.90
CA ALA A 45 -10.80 -10.38 7.49
C ALA A 45 -10.75 -8.97 6.87
N MET A 46 -9.97 -8.05 7.45
CA MET A 46 -9.76 -6.70 6.88
C MET A 46 -9.10 -6.76 5.50
N LEU A 47 -8.11 -7.63 5.30
CA LEU A 47 -7.47 -7.83 4.00
C LEU A 47 -8.44 -8.42 2.96
N MET A 48 -9.29 -9.35 3.38
CA MET A 48 -10.35 -9.90 2.53
C MET A 48 -11.34 -8.82 2.09
N LEU A 49 -11.77 -7.94 3.01
CA LEU A 49 -12.61 -6.80 2.67
C LEU A 49 -11.91 -5.82 1.71
N ALA A 50 -10.62 -5.55 1.93
CA ALA A 50 -9.83 -4.71 1.04
C ALA A 50 -9.70 -5.32 -0.38
N ALA A 51 -9.49 -6.64 -0.47
CA ALA A 51 -9.48 -7.35 -1.75
C ALA A 51 -10.84 -7.31 -2.46
N LEU A 52 -11.94 -7.51 -1.74
CA LEU A 52 -13.30 -7.39 -2.30
C LEU A 52 -13.60 -5.98 -2.80
N ALA A 53 -13.21 -4.95 -2.05
CA ALA A 53 -13.34 -3.55 -2.47
C ALA A 53 -12.51 -3.27 -3.74
N ALA A 54 -11.27 -3.77 -3.80
CA ALA A 54 -10.42 -3.64 -4.98
C ALA A 54 -11.00 -4.37 -6.20
N TRP A 55 -11.59 -5.56 -6.02
CA TRP A 55 -12.28 -6.28 -7.08
C TRP A 55 -13.50 -5.50 -7.56
N PHE A 56 -14.33 -4.96 -6.67
CA PHE A 56 -15.48 -4.15 -7.04
C PHE A 56 -15.09 -2.97 -7.93
N TRP A 57 -13.94 -2.33 -7.69
CA TRP A 57 -13.39 -1.27 -8.53
C TRP A 57 -12.50 -1.76 -9.69
N LYS A 58 -12.49 -3.07 -9.97
CA LYS A 58 -11.72 -3.72 -11.05
C LYS A 58 -10.20 -3.51 -10.95
N ASN A 59 -9.69 -3.23 -9.76
CA ASN A 59 -8.25 -3.14 -9.51
C ASN A 59 -7.68 -4.52 -9.15
N TYR A 60 -7.66 -5.40 -10.15
CA TYR A 60 -7.21 -6.79 -10.00
C TYR A 60 -5.75 -6.92 -9.52
N LEU A 61 -4.93 -5.87 -9.71
CA LEU A 61 -3.56 -5.87 -9.25
C LEU A 61 -3.47 -5.89 -7.71
N ILE A 62 -4.27 -5.07 -7.04
CA ILE A 62 -4.36 -5.09 -5.57
C ILE A 62 -4.92 -6.43 -5.08
N VAL A 63 -5.97 -6.94 -5.75
CA VAL A 63 -6.56 -8.25 -5.43
C VAL A 63 -5.50 -9.35 -5.49
N LEU A 64 -4.72 -9.38 -6.57
CA LEU A 64 -3.68 -10.39 -6.77
C LEU A 64 -2.58 -10.28 -5.71
N CYS A 65 -2.10 -9.07 -5.39
CA CYS A 65 -1.09 -8.87 -4.35
C CYS A 65 -1.58 -9.37 -2.98
N ILE A 66 -2.79 -9.00 -2.57
CA ILE A 66 -3.35 -9.45 -1.28
C ILE A 66 -3.55 -10.96 -1.27
N ALA A 67 -4.12 -11.52 -2.34
CA ALA A 67 -4.39 -12.95 -2.44
C ALA A 67 -3.09 -13.77 -2.39
N LEU A 68 -2.08 -13.41 -3.18
CA LEU A 68 -0.80 -14.12 -3.21
C LEU A 68 -0.05 -14.01 -1.88
N ALA A 69 -0.02 -12.82 -1.26
CA ALA A 69 0.61 -12.64 0.06
C ALA A 69 -0.09 -13.49 1.14
N THR A 70 -1.43 -13.48 1.16
CA THR A 70 -2.21 -14.27 2.11
C THR A 70 -2.03 -15.77 1.89
N LEU A 71 -1.98 -16.22 0.64
CA LEU A 71 -1.72 -17.63 0.30
C LEU A 71 -0.31 -18.06 0.72
N ALA A 72 0.71 -17.27 0.39
CA ALA A 72 2.10 -17.55 0.77
C ALA A 72 2.24 -17.63 2.30
N TRP A 73 1.59 -16.73 3.05
CA TRP A 73 1.52 -16.77 4.51
C TRP A 73 0.80 -18.02 5.02
N ALA A 74 -0.36 -18.37 4.43
CA ALA A 74 -1.13 -19.54 4.84
C ALA A 74 -0.37 -20.86 4.62
N THR A 75 0.51 -20.92 3.61
CA THR A 75 1.37 -22.08 3.36
C THR A 75 2.67 -22.07 4.18
N GLY A 76 2.94 -21.01 4.95
CA GLY A 76 4.20 -20.85 5.68
C GLY A 76 5.41 -20.75 4.77
N TRP A 77 5.26 -20.11 3.60
CA TRP A 77 6.30 -20.06 2.57
C TRP A 77 7.56 -19.31 3.06
N TYR A 78 7.36 -18.25 3.83
CA TYR A 78 8.42 -17.42 4.39
C TYR A 78 8.63 -17.76 5.87
N GLU A 79 9.86 -17.60 6.36
CA GLU A 79 10.19 -17.92 7.77
C GLU A 79 9.40 -17.05 8.76
N SER A 80 9.04 -15.83 8.37
CA SER A 80 8.21 -14.99 9.21
C SER A 80 6.78 -15.51 9.28
N GLY A 81 6.29 -15.66 10.51
CA GLY A 81 4.87 -15.92 10.78
C GLY A 81 3.98 -14.67 10.68
N ASN A 82 4.57 -13.51 10.34
CA ASN A 82 3.85 -12.23 10.28
C ASN A 82 3.36 -11.94 8.86
N LEU A 83 2.04 -11.82 8.68
CA LEU A 83 1.43 -11.53 7.37
C LEU A 83 1.83 -10.16 6.79
N TRP A 84 2.23 -9.19 7.63
CA TRP A 84 2.74 -7.91 7.14
C TRP A 84 4.00 -8.06 6.30
N ASP A 85 4.87 -9.01 6.62
CA ASP A 85 6.14 -9.21 5.91
C ASP A 85 5.93 -9.79 4.50
N TYR A 86 4.76 -10.41 4.24
CA TYR A 86 4.36 -10.85 2.90
C TYR A 86 3.72 -9.74 2.07
N LEU A 87 3.17 -8.72 2.73
CA LEU A 87 2.44 -7.61 2.09
C LEU A 87 3.34 -6.40 1.84
N LEU A 88 4.28 -6.14 2.76
CA LEU A 88 5.05 -4.91 2.81
C LEU A 88 6.54 -5.21 2.91
N ASP A 89 7.29 -4.69 1.95
CA ASP A 89 8.75 -4.76 1.91
C ASP A 89 9.35 -3.35 2.09
N PRO A 90 10.44 -3.17 2.87
CA PRO A 90 11.05 -1.87 3.08
C PRO A 90 11.50 -1.17 1.78
N PHE A 91 12.05 -1.90 0.82
CA PHE A 91 12.50 -1.34 -0.45
C PHE A 91 11.33 -0.93 -1.34
N VAL A 92 10.29 -1.76 -1.41
CA VAL A 92 9.04 -1.43 -2.12
C VAL A 92 8.36 -0.22 -1.49
N SER A 93 8.42 -0.08 -0.16
CA SER A 93 7.87 1.07 0.56
C SER A 93 8.59 2.37 0.23
N ILE A 94 9.93 2.36 0.23
CA ILE A 94 10.75 3.51 -0.18
C ILE A 94 10.44 3.86 -1.64
N TYR A 95 10.38 2.86 -2.52
CA TYR A 95 10.03 3.06 -3.92
C TYR A 95 8.65 3.70 -4.09
N ALA A 96 7.65 3.22 -3.35
CA ALA A 96 6.29 3.74 -3.41
C ALA A 96 6.23 5.20 -2.96
N LEU A 97 6.89 5.55 -1.85
CA LEU A 97 6.98 6.92 -1.36
C LEU A 97 7.65 7.85 -2.38
N ALA A 98 8.79 7.44 -2.93
CA ALA A 98 9.49 8.22 -3.96
C ALA A 98 8.62 8.41 -5.21
N ALA A 99 7.99 7.33 -5.70
CA ALA A 99 7.15 7.38 -6.88
C ALA A 99 5.95 8.31 -6.68
N ILE A 100 5.25 8.25 -5.54
CA ILE A 100 4.12 9.14 -5.25
C ILE A 100 4.57 10.59 -5.17
N THR A 101 5.70 10.85 -4.49
CA THR A 101 6.25 12.20 -4.34
C THR A 101 6.57 12.82 -5.69
N VAL A 102 7.24 12.07 -6.57
CA VAL A 102 7.54 12.53 -7.95
C VAL A 102 6.28 12.82 -8.74
N HIS A 103 5.25 11.96 -8.64
CA HIS A 103 3.98 12.19 -9.32
C HIS A 103 3.24 13.42 -8.78
N ALA A 104 3.23 13.61 -7.46
CA ALA A 104 2.62 14.77 -6.82
C ALA A 104 3.31 16.07 -7.25
N VAL A 105 4.64 16.10 -7.25
CA VAL A 105 5.43 17.27 -7.69
C VAL A 105 5.15 17.60 -9.16
N LYS A 106 5.14 16.60 -10.05
CA LYS A 106 4.82 16.80 -11.48
C LYS A 106 3.40 17.33 -11.67
N ALA A 107 2.42 16.78 -10.96
CA ALA A 107 1.04 17.22 -11.03
C ALA A 107 0.87 18.65 -10.51
N LEU A 108 1.55 19.00 -9.41
CA LEU A 108 1.54 20.34 -8.84
C LEU A 108 2.18 21.36 -9.81
N HIS A 109 3.36 21.04 -10.34
CA HIS A 109 4.06 21.89 -11.31
C HIS A 109 3.20 22.16 -12.55
N PHE A 110 2.58 21.12 -13.11
CA PHE A 110 1.67 21.26 -14.25
C PHE A 110 0.47 22.17 -13.93
N ARG A 111 -0.15 22.00 -12.75
CA ARG A 111 -1.27 22.85 -12.31
C ARG A 111 -0.86 24.31 -12.17
N ILE A 112 0.31 24.59 -11.61
CA ILE A 112 0.84 25.95 -11.45
C ILE A 112 1.10 26.59 -12.82
N CYS A 113 1.79 25.88 -13.72
CA CYS A 113 2.12 26.38 -15.05
C CYS A 113 0.85 26.69 -15.88
N PHE A 114 -0.15 25.81 -15.84
CA PHE A 114 -1.42 26.02 -16.55
C PHE A 114 -2.22 27.20 -15.97
N LYS A 115 -2.28 27.31 -14.64
CA LYS A 115 -2.91 28.47 -13.98
C LYS A 115 -2.24 29.79 -14.38
N ASN A 116 -0.91 29.78 -14.56
CA ASN A 116 -0.17 30.97 -14.97
C ASN A 116 -0.42 31.34 -16.44
N GLN A 117 -0.68 30.38 -17.33
CA GLN A 117 -1.01 30.65 -18.74
C GLN A 117 -2.46 31.14 -18.94
N ALA A 118 -3.40 30.72 -18.10
CA ALA A 118 -4.80 31.15 -18.19
C ALA A 118 -5.08 32.55 -17.60
N SER A 119 -4.06 33.21 -17.04
CA SER A 119 -4.14 34.57 -16.49
C SER A 119 -3.53 35.65 -17.41
N TYR A 120 -3.11 35.28 -18.62
CA TYR A 120 -2.75 36.19 -19.71
C TYR A 120 -3.79 36.11 -20.83
#